data_AF-A0A7W1HDY5-F1
#
_entry.id   AF-A0A7W1HDY5-F1
#
_cell.length_a   1.000
_cell.length_b   1.000
_cell.length_c   1.000
_cell.angle_alpha   90.00
_cell.angle_beta   90.00
_cell.angle_gamma   90.00
#
_symmetry.space_group_name_H-M   'P 1'
#
loop_
_entity.id
_entity.type
_entity.pdbx_description
1 polymer ?
#
loop_
_entity_poly.entity_id
_entity_poly.type
_entity_poly.pdbx_seq_one_letter_code
_entity_poly.pdbx_strand_id
1 'polypeptide(L)'
;MKFLRLAVACCLLSIFAYFPSEIKSSAGAGRCAIAKLKTEYANSNAIFVGEVLSVSSDGDIKTFTFKIEKRWKGAASKEIKISVQETTRHQAWFEVGEKYLVFARADETDGKLWEARCSRTKSLEDASEDVSELGKIIKPIKNN
;
A
#
# COMPACT_ATOMS: atom_id res chain seq x y z
N MET A 1 33.61 -7.09 66.91
CA MET A 1 33.55 -8.58 66.95
C MET A 1 32.09 -8.96 66.73
N LYS A 2 31.61 -9.69 65.72
CA LYS A 2 32.19 -10.64 64.75
C LYS A 2 31.42 -10.54 63.43
N PHE A 3 32.14 -10.78 62.34
CA PHE A 3 31.69 -10.94 60.95
C PHE A 3 30.81 -12.19 60.73
N LEU A 4 30.23 -12.23 59.52
CA LEU A 4 30.00 -13.44 58.69
C LEU A 4 28.73 -14.26 59.06
N ARG A 5 27.81 -14.63 58.16
CA ARG A 5 27.93 -15.26 56.82
C ARG A 5 26.62 -14.97 56.04
N LEU A 6 26.65 -14.40 54.84
CA LEU A 6 26.58 -15.08 53.53
C LEU A 6 25.50 -16.18 53.37
N ALA A 7 24.81 -16.10 52.23
CA ALA A 7 23.95 -17.11 51.58
C ALA A 7 22.45 -17.09 51.92
N VAL A 8 21.72 -16.13 51.33
CA VAL A 8 20.46 -16.45 50.63
C VAL A 8 20.39 -15.55 49.37
N ALA A 9 21.37 -15.76 48.49
CA ALA A 9 21.18 -15.46 47.09
C ALA A 9 20.28 -16.56 46.49
N CYS A 10 19.48 -16.21 45.46
CA CYS A 10 18.91 -17.15 44.47
C CYS A 10 17.43 -17.59 44.59
N CYS A 11 16.47 -16.74 45.00
CA CYS A 11 15.05 -17.08 44.82
C CYS A 11 14.09 -15.92 44.44
N LEU A 12 14.60 -14.78 43.94
CA LEU A 12 13.75 -13.65 43.50
C LEU A 12 14.04 -13.21 42.05
N LEU A 13 14.38 -14.16 41.17
CA LEU A 13 14.58 -13.93 39.73
C LEU A 13 13.68 -14.82 38.86
N SER A 14 12.48 -15.17 39.33
CA SER A 14 11.68 -16.24 38.71
C SER A 14 10.27 -15.84 38.24
N ILE A 15 9.91 -14.56 38.12
CA ILE A 15 8.54 -14.16 37.70
C ILE A 15 8.52 -12.95 36.73
N PHE A 16 9.47 -12.88 35.79
CA PHE A 16 9.31 -11.97 34.64
C PHE A 16 9.74 -12.61 33.32
N ALA A 17 9.43 -13.90 33.16
CA ALA A 17 9.25 -14.49 31.83
C ALA A 17 7.77 -14.35 31.43
N TYR A 18 7.26 -13.11 31.43
CA TYR A 18 6.00 -12.81 30.75
C TYR A 18 6.33 -12.76 29.26
N PHE A 19 6.20 -13.92 28.63
CA PHE A 19 6.15 -14.11 27.19
C PHE A 19 5.30 -13.02 26.53
N PRO A 20 5.88 -12.08 25.76
CA PRO A 20 5.14 -11.53 24.65
C PRO A 20 5.08 -12.65 23.62
N SER A 21 3.90 -13.25 23.50
CA SER A 21 3.54 -14.11 22.39
C SER A 21 4.01 -13.47 21.08
N GLU A 22 4.95 -14.12 20.41
CA GLU A 22 5.23 -13.94 18.99
C GLU A 22 3.91 -14.15 18.24
N ILE A 23 3.17 -13.07 17.96
CA ILE A 23 2.05 -13.10 17.02
C ILE A 23 2.69 -13.29 15.65
N LYS A 24 2.92 -14.54 15.28
CA LYS A 24 3.18 -14.91 13.89
C LYS A 24 1.93 -14.53 13.10
N SER A 25 1.97 -13.33 12.51
CA SER A 25 0.97 -12.88 11.56
C SER A 25 0.95 -13.87 10.40
N SER A 26 0.01 -14.80 10.45
CA SER A 26 -0.32 -15.71 9.38
C SER A 26 -1.10 -14.93 8.33
N ALA A 27 -0.44 -14.00 7.65
CA ALA A 27 -0.94 -13.42 6.41
C ALA A 27 -0.80 -14.47 5.30
N GLY A 28 -1.71 -15.46 5.30
CA GLY A 28 -1.98 -16.31 4.15
C GLY A 28 -2.69 -15.52 3.04
N ALA A 29 -2.11 -14.40 2.61
CA ALA A 29 -2.52 -13.69 1.43
C ALA A 29 -2.06 -14.50 0.21
N GLY A 30 -2.95 -14.73 -0.75
CA GLY A 30 -2.60 -15.44 -1.98
C GLY A 30 -1.35 -14.83 -2.60
N ARG A 31 -0.30 -15.64 -2.79
CA ARG A 31 0.97 -15.19 -3.37
C ARG A 31 0.76 -14.88 -4.85
N CYS A 32 0.31 -13.67 -5.17
CA CYS A 32 0.45 -13.20 -6.53
C CYS A 32 1.91 -12.84 -6.79
N ALA A 33 2.38 -13.17 -7.98
CA ALA A 33 3.59 -12.56 -8.50
C ALA A 33 3.25 -11.13 -8.98
N ILE A 34 3.85 -10.13 -8.34
CA ILE A 34 3.75 -8.74 -8.81
C ILE A 34 4.44 -8.64 -10.17
N ALA A 35 3.74 -8.09 -11.16
CA ALA A 35 4.26 -7.96 -12.52
C ALA A 35 5.47 -7.00 -12.57
N LYS A 36 6.36 -7.19 -13.55
CA LYS A 36 7.45 -6.25 -13.85
C LYS A 36 6.88 -4.91 -14.33
N LEU A 37 7.63 -3.82 -14.15
CA LEU A 37 7.19 -2.45 -14.47
C LEU A 37 6.59 -2.35 -15.87
N LYS A 38 7.32 -2.82 -16.88
CA LYS A 38 6.94 -2.69 -18.29
C LYS A 38 5.61 -3.40 -18.58
N THR A 39 5.39 -4.57 -17.99
CA THR A 39 4.16 -5.33 -18.12
C THR A 39 3.01 -4.60 -17.44
N GLU A 40 3.21 -4.11 -16.21
CA GLU A 40 2.17 -3.38 -15.50
C GLU A 40 1.82 -2.05 -16.19
N TYR A 41 2.82 -1.36 -16.73
CA TYR A 41 2.66 -0.14 -17.52
C TYR A 41 1.79 -0.36 -18.76
N ALA A 42 2.03 -1.46 -19.48
CA ALA A 42 1.25 -1.82 -20.65
C ALA A 42 -0.22 -2.10 -20.28
N ASN A 43 -0.43 -2.83 -19.19
CA ASN A 43 -1.74 -3.31 -18.73
C ASN A 43 -2.56 -2.28 -17.95
N SER A 44 -1.98 -1.13 -17.60
CA SER A 44 -2.69 -0.08 -16.84
C SER A 44 -3.34 0.93 -17.77
N ASN A 45 -4.47 1.53 -17.40
CA ASN A 45 -5.08 2.64 -18.12
C ASN A 45 -4.69 4.00 -17.52
N ALA A 46 -4.42 4.04 -16.21
CA ALA A 46 -3.93 5.23 -15.51
C ALA A 46 -2.74 4.87 -14.62
N ILE A 47 -1.74 5.75 -14.60
CA ILE A 47 -0.54 5.61 -13.76
C ILE A 47 -0.18 6.99 -13.23
N PHE A 48 -0.18 7.17 -11.92
CA PHE A 48 0.06 8.47 -11.29
C PHE A 48 0.59 8.35 -9.85
N VAL A 49 1.21 9.42 -9.38
CA VAL A 49 1.41 9.70 -7.97
C VAL A 49 0.34 10.68 -7.53
N GLY A 50 -0.35 10.35 -6.44
CA GLY A 50 -1.37 11.22 -5.87
C GLY A 50 -1.55 11.02 -4.37
N GLU A 51 -2.11 12.05 -3.75
CA GLU A 51 -2.50 12.09 -2.34
C GLU A 51 -3.98 11.73 -2.22
N VAL A 52 -4.34 10.85 -1.28
CA VAL A 52 -5.74 10.49 -1.03
C VAL A 52 -6.46 11.63 -0.32
N LEU A 53 -7.47 12.21 -0.95
CA LEU A 53 -8.29 13.29 -0.37
C LEU A 53 -9.47 12.76 0.44
N SER A 54 -10.10 11.69 -0.03
CA SER A 54 -11.32 11.16 0.58
C SER A 54 -11.57 9.71 0.17
N VAL A 55 -12.36 9.04 0.99
CA VAL A 55 -12.89 7.70 0.73
C VAL A 55 -14.41 7.72 0.87
N SER A 56 -15.09 7.00 -0.01
CA SER A 56 -16.52 6.70 0.07
C SER A 56 -16.73 5.20 -0.08
N SER A 57 -17.82 4.69 0.49
CA SER A 57 -18.16 3.27 0.46
C SER A 57 -19.58 3.07 -0.04
N ASP A 58 -19.76 2.10 -0.93
CA ASP A 58 -21.04 1.64 -1.46
C ASP A 58 -21.02 0.11 -1.53
N GLY A 59 -21.69 -0.53 -0.57
CA GLY A 59 -21.58 -1.97 -0.36
C GLY A 59 -20.13 -2.41 -0.16
N ASP A 60 -19.68 -3.36 -0.98
CA ASP A 60 -18.31 -3.90 -0.97
C ASP A 60 -17.33 -3.08 -1.83
N ILE A 61 -17.72 -1.90 -2.31
CA ILE A 61 -16.87 -1.04 -3.13
C ILE A 61 -16.42 0.16 -2.32
N LYS A 62 -15.10 0.35 -2.21
CA LYS A 62 -14.51 1.61 -1.73
C LYS A 62 -14.02 2.43 -2.91
N THR A 63 -14.39 3.70 -2.96
CA THR A 63 -13.89 4.65 -3.95
C THR A 63 -13.08 5.74 -3.27
N PHE A 64 -11.83 5.86 -3.68
CA PHE A 64 -10.85 6.83 -3.19
C PHE A 64 -10.66 7.94 -4.20
N THR A 65 -10.72 9.19 -3.76
CA THR A 65 -10.42 10.36 -4.60
C THR A 65 -8.99 10.80 -4.35
N PHE A 66 -8.18 10.82 -5.40
CA PHE A 66 -6.78 11.23 -5.35
C PHE A 66 -6.59 12.60 -5.97
N LYS A 67 -5.83 13.48 -5.29
CA LYS A 67 -5.24 14.68 -5.90
C LYS A 67 -3.98 14.28 -6.66
N ILE A 68 -3.89 14.66 -7.93
CA ILE A 68 -2.81 14.22 -8.81
C ILE A 68 -1.60 15.15 -8.74
N GLU A 69 -0.45 14.60 -8.35
CA GLU A 69 0.83 15.33 -8.32
C GLU A 69 1.69 15.06 -9.55
N LYS A 70 1.72 13.81 -10.01
CA LYS A 70 2.51 13.38 -11.16
C LYS A 70 1.77 12.27 -11.90
N ARG A 71 1.86 12.23 -13.22
CA ARG A 71 1.12 11.26 -14.03
C ARG A 71 1.93 10.81 -15.24
N TRP A 72 1.82 9.53 -15.59
CA TRP A 72 2.44 8.93 -16.77
C TRP A 72 1.41 8.39 -17.77
N LYS A 73 0.22 7.99 -17.30
CA LYS A 73 -0.87 7.46 -18.15
C LYS A 73 -2.24 7.91 -17.64
N GLY A 74 -3.25 7.89 -18.49
CA GLY A 74 -4.64 8.28 -18.17
C GLY A 74 -5.01 9.67 -18.70
N ALA A 75 -6.22 10.14 -18.42
CA ALA A 75 -6.68 11.48 -18.81
C ALA A 75 -6.03 12.58 -17.95
N ALA A 76 -5.98 13.80 -18.48
CA ALA A 76 -5.56 14.97 -17.69
C ALA A 76 -6.68 15.37 -16.73
N SER A 77 -6.42 15.26 -15.43
CA SER A 77 -7.34 15.69 -14.38
C SER A 77 -6.56 16.09 -13.13
N LYS A 78 -7.11 17.03 -12.36
CA LYS A 78 -6.59 17.39 -11.03
C LYS A 78 -6.90 16.32 -9.99
N GLU A 79 -7.99 15.58 -10.20
CA GLU A 79 -8.44 14.51 -9.31
C GLU A 79 -8.81 13.26 -10.09
N ILE A 80 -8.48 12.08 -9.55
CA ILE A 80 -8.86 10.79 -10.12
C ILE A 80 -9.53 9.94 -9.03
N LYS A 81 -10.65 9.32 -9.37
CA LYS A 81 -11.33 8.35 -8.52
C LYS A 81 -10.86 6.93 -8.85
N ILE A 82 -10.47 6.19 -7.84
CA ILE A 82 -10.07 4.78 -7.94
C ILE A 82 -10.98 3.94 -7.06
N SER A 83 -11.60 2.94 -7.66
CA SER A 83 -12.43 1.97 -6.96
C SER A 83 -11.64 0.72 -6.58
N VAL A 84 -11.97 0.14 -5.43
CA VAL A 84 -11.44 -1.13 -4.95
C VAL A 84 -12.62 -1.99 -4.53
N GLN A 85 -12.70 -3.20 -5.08
CA GLN A 85 -13.68 -4.17 -4.61
C GLN A 85 -13.11 -4.92 -3.41
N GLU A 86 -13.70 -4.71 -2.25
CA GLU A 86 -13.30 -5.38 -1.02
C GLU A 86 -13.84 -6.82 -1.01
N THR A 87 -12.96 -7.74 -0.69
CA THR A 87 -13.25 -9.16 -0.53
C THR A 87 -12.44 -9.69 0.64
N THR A 88 -12.73 -10.90 1.11
CA THR A 88 -11.93 -11.57 2.15
C THR A 88 -10.45 -11.75 1.77
N ARG A 89 -10.09 -11.58 0.49
CA ARG A 89 -8.72 -11.74 -0.04
C ARG A 89 -8.15 -10.46 -0.65
N HIS A 90 -8.86 -9.33 -0.59
CA HIS A 90 -8.40 -8.04 -1.12
C HIS A 90 -9.11 -6.94 -0.35
N GLN A 91 -8.37 -6.17 0.43
CA GLN A 91 -8.90 -5.02 1.17
C GLN A 91 -8.20 -3.77 0.68
N ALA A 92 -8.93 -2.66 0.64
CA ALA A 92 -8.31 -1.39 0.29
C ALA A 92 -7.45 -0.92 1.46
N TRP A 93 -6.22 -0.52 1.16
CA TRP A 93 -5.19 -0.13 2.15
C TRP A 93 -4.74 1.33 1.96
N PHE A 94 -5.48 2.12 1.19
CA PHE A 94 -5.23 3.54 1.04
C PHE A 94 -5.70 4.31 2.27
N GLU A 95 -4.90 5.29 2.69
CA GLU A 95 -5.15 6.14 3.85
C GLU A 95 -5.27 7.60 3.41
N VAL A 96 -6.23 8.34 3.97
CA VAL A 96 -6.46 9.75 3.65
C VAL A 96 -5.26 10.59 4.11
N GLY A 97 -4.77 11.48 3.25
CA GLY A 97 -3.57 12.29 3.46
C GLY A 97 -2.28 11.63 3.00
N GLU A 98 -2.29 10.32 2.77
CA GLU A 98 -1.12 9.58 2.32
C GLU A 98 -0.98 9.58 0.79
N LYS A 99 0.26 9.36 0.33
CA LYS A 99 0.63 9.40 -1.09
C LYS A 99 1.02 8.04 -1.61
N TYR A 100 0.60 7.74 -2.82
CA TYR A 100 0.80 6.45 -3.46
C TYR A 100 1.19 6.59 -4.92
N LEU A 101 2.02 5.67 -5.40
CA LEU A 101 2.13 5.39 -6.83
C LEU A 101 1.04 4.38 -7.20
N VAL A 102 0.08 4.79 -8.02
CA VAL A 102 -1.10 4.00 -8.36
C VAL A 102 -1.03 3.51 -9.81
N PHE A 103 -1.29 2.23 -9.99
CA PHE A 103 -1.53 1.57 -11.27
C PHE A 103 -2.99 1.12 -11.32
N ALA A 104 -3.79 1.73 -12.20
CA ALA A 104 -5.22 1.47 -12.28
C ALA A 104 -5.64 1.00 -13.67
N ARG A 105 -6.62 0.09 -13.71
CA ARG A 105 -7.23 -0.43 -14.94
C ARG A 105 -8.63 0.14 -15.10
N ALA A 106 -9.01 0.45 -16.32
CA ALA A 106 -10.39 0.84 -16.60
C ALA A 106 -11.23 -0.41 -16.76
N ASP A 107 -12.41 -0.43 -16.14
CA ASP A 107 -13.44 -1.39 -16.48
C ASP A 107 -13.92 -1.15 -17.92
N GLU A 108 -14.07 -2.22 -18.70
CA GLU A 108 -14.44 -2.11 -20.11
C GLU A 108 -15.89 -1.66 -20.33
N THR A 109 -16.76 -1.83 -19.32
CA THR A 109 -18.19 -1.53 -19.43
C THR A 109 -18.52 -0.08 -19.12
N ASP A 110 -17.92 0.49 -18.07
CA ASP A 110 -18.25 1.84 -17.59
C ASP A 110 -17.05 2.80 -17.54
N GLY A 111 -15.85 2.33 -17.88
CA GLY A 111 -14.63 3.11 -17.89
C GLY A 111 -14.13 3.54 -16.50
N LYS A 112 -14.76 3.09 -15.41
CA LYS A 112 -14.30 3.40 -14.05
C LYS A 112 -12.92 2.80 -13.83
N LEU A 113 -12.08 3.53 -13.11
CA LEU A 113 -10.74 3.07 -12.79
C LEU A 113 -10.75 2.25 -11.51
N TRP A 114 -10.15 1.06 -11.58
CA TRP A 114 -10.06 0.11 -10.49
C TRP A 114 -8.60 -0.18 -10.15
N GLU A 115 -8.34 -0.24 -8.85
CA GLU A 115 -7.13 -0.90 -8.34
C GLU A 115 -7.35 -2.40 -8.38
N ALA A 116 -6.39 -3.12 -8.93
CA ALA A 116 -6.46 -4.56 -9.06
C ALA A 116 -5.62 -5.24 -7.98
N ARG A 117 -6.16 -6.31 -7.40
CA ARG A 117 -5.40 -7.19 -6.51
C ARG A 117 -4.05 -7.53 -7.15
N CYS A 118 -2.98 -7.32 -6.39
CA CYS A 118 -1.61 -7.61 -6.81
C CYS A 118 -1.08 -6.73 -7.95
N SER A 119 -1.59 -5.51 -8.05
CA SER A 119 -0.98 -4.46 -8.85
C SER A 119 0.39 -4.06 -8.29
N ARG A 120 1.14 -3.28 -9.06
CA ARG A 120 2.41 -2.68 -8.61
C ARG A 120 2.20 -1.40 -7.79
N THR A 121 0.95 -1.09 -7.43
CA THR A 121 0.59 0.03 -6.57
C THR A 121 1.21 -0.13 -5.20
N LYS A 122 1.82 0.95 -4.70
CA LYS A 122 2.51 0.97 -3.40
C LYS A 122 2.56 2.39 -2.83
N SER A 123 2.91 2.52 -1.55
CA SER A 123 3.19 3.82 -0.91
C SER A 123 4.22 4.60 -1.72
N LEU A 124 4.14 5.93 -1.72
CA LEU A 124 5.13 6.74 -2.43
C LEU A 124 6.54 6.56 -1.84
N GLU A 125 6.63 6.33 -0.53
CA GLU A 125 7.88 6.06 0.17
C GLU A 125 8.62 4.84 -0.40
N ASP A 126 7.88 3.77 -0.72
CA ASP A 126 8.42 2.54 -1.29
C ASP A 126 8.54 2.58 -2.83
N ALA A 127 7.99 3.62 -3.47
CA ALA A 127 7.89 3.73 -4.94
C ALA A 127 9.09 4.40 -5.61
N SER A 128 10.15 4.76 -4.88
CA SER A 128 11.27 5.55 -5.41
C SER A 128 11.91 4.95 -6.67
N GLU A 129 12.15 3.64 -6.69
CA GLU A 129 12.69 2.91 -7.85
C GLU A 129 11.73 2.97 -9.04
N ASP A 130 10.46 2.65 -8.84
CA ASP A 130 9.45 2.62 -9.90
C ASP A 130 9.21 4.02 -10.50
N VAL A 131 9.17 5.06 -9.67
CA VAL A 131 9.05 6.45 -10.12
C VAL A 131 10.25 6.85 -10.98
N SER A 132 11.46 6.44 -10.56
CA SER A 132 12.69 6.70 -11.32
C SER A 132 12.69 5.97 -12.66
N GLU A 133 12.34 4.68 -12.68
CA GLU A 133 12.24 3.89 -13.91
C GLU A 133 11.16 4.40 -14.86
N LEU A 134 9.97 4.73 -14.34
CA LEU A 134 8.90 5.35 -15.13
C LEU A 134 9.38 6.65 -15.79
N GLY A 135 10.14 7.48 -15.06
CA GLY A 135 10.72 8.72 -15.60
C GLY A 135 11.76 8.51 -16.71
N LYS A 136 12.44 7.35 -16.74
CA LYS A 136 13.35 6.97 -17.83
C LYS A 136 12.60 6.48 -19.06
N ILE A 137 11.47 5.80 -18.86
CA ILE A 137 10.64 5.25 -19.93
C ILE A 137 9.88 6.40 -20.62
N ILE A 138 9.16 7.22 -19.86
CA ILE A 138 8.31 8.32 -20.35
C ILE A 138 8.35 9.48 -19.35
N LYS A 139 8.52 10.72 -19.85
CA LYS A 139 8.44 11.91 -18.98
C LYS A 139 7.01 12.07 -18.43
N PRO A 140 6.85 12.45 -17.14
CA PRO A 140 5.53 12.72 -16.60
C PRO A 140 4.78 13.79 -17.39
N ILE A 141 3.48 13.59 -17.58
CA ILE A 141 2.60 14.53 -18.24
C ILE A 141 2.29 15.66 -17.25
N LYS A 142 2.48 16.91 -17.68
CA LYS A 142 2.15 18.08 -16.87
C LYS A 142 0.63 18.19 -16.69
N ASN A 143 0.19 18.45 -15.47
CA ASN A 143 -1.19 18.84 -15.19
C ASN A 143 -1.27 20.37 -15.41
N ASN A 144 -2.03 20.80 -16.44
CA ASN A 144 -2.40 22.21 -16.63
C ASN A 144 -3.62 22.55 -15.77
#